data_AF-A0A183FCS7-F1
#
_entry.id   AF-A0A183FCS7-F1
#
_cell.length_a   1.000
_cell.length_b   1.000
_cell.length_c   1.000
_cell.angle_alpha   90.00
_cell.angle_beta   90.00
_cell.angle_gamma   90.00
#
_symmetry.space_group_name_H-M   'P 1'
#
loop_
_entity.id
_entity.type
_entity.pdbx_description
1 polymer ?
#
loop_
_entity_poly.entity_id
_entity_poly.type
_entity_poly.pdbx_seq_one_letter_code
_entity_poly.pdbx_strand_id
1 'polypeptide(L)'
;MNSGIRFAARFSWKDIKIDEAERPVLILLPSGFRKIGDIYQQSQDVIFLVYHGIADIGSLVNGRTARACVFVGPTTPNQMEQASWLKACSPLGALVRTGTKLIGVAPPRGEEAWEKHRFDMAQLFSVIKDTSAAAKQLVVNKIPTVISAEEPCMSVGKHSRATGQEIYYKGAVKDYMTALQEYVAAD
;
A
#
# COMPACT_ATOMS: atom_id res chain seq x y z
N MET A 1 5.93 18.95 57.85
CA MET A 1 6.18 19.29 56.43
C MET A 1 6.44 17.99 55.69
N ASN A 2 5.55 17.62 54.77
CA ASN A 2 5.57 16.35 54.05
C ASN A 2 6.71 16.31 53.02
N SER A 3 7.60 15.32 53.14
CA SER A 3 8.68 14.99 52.22
C SER A 3 8.22 14.39 50.88
N GLY A 4 6.92 14.39 50.59
CA GLY A 4 6.31 13.77 49.40
C GLY A 4 6.20 14.65 48.14
N ILE A 5 6.63 15.92 48.16
CA ILE A 5 6.42 16.85 47.03
C ILE A 5 7.66 16.99 46.12
N ARG A 6 8.80 16.36 46.46
CA ARG A 6 10.04 16.53 45.67
C ARG A 6 10.25 15.55 44.50
N PHE A 7 9.32 14.64 44.23
CA PHE A 7 9.48 13.70 43.11
C PHE A 7 8.71 14.09 41.83
N ALA A 8 7.86 15.12 41.88
CA ALA A 8 6.98 15.49 40.76
C ALA A 8 7.45 16.69 39.92
N ALA A 9 8.74 17.06 39.97
CA ALA A 9 9.24 18.27 39.29
C ALA A 9 10.50 18.03 38.44
N ARG A 10 10.65 16.88 37.78
CA ARG A 10 11.84 16.63 36.94
C ARG A 10 11.64 15.94 35.59
N PHE A 11 10.46 16.01 35.02
CA PHE A 11 10.28 15.74 33.58
C PHE A 11 9.52 16.88 32.93
N SER A 12 10.21 17.99 32.71
CA SER A 12 9.77 18.99 31.74
C SER A 12 10.00 18.42 30.34
N TRP A 13 8.97 17.82 29.75
CA TRP A 13 8.98 17.37 28.35
C TRP A 13 8.93 18.54 27.35
N LYS A 14 9.00 19.79 27.82
CA LYS A 14 8.84 21.00 27.00
C LYS A 14 9.96 21.21 25.96
N ASP A 15 11.11 20.56 26.15
CA ASP A 15 12.27 20.68 25.24
C ASP A 15 12.43 19.48 24.29
N ILE A 16 11.55 18.48 24.37
CA ILE A 16 11.54 17.41 23.38
C ILE A 16 10.71 17.91 22.19
N LYS A 17 11.34 18.74 21.35
CA LYS A 17 10.95 18.80 19.94
C LYS A 17 11.29 17.44 19.34
N ILE A 18 10.36 16.50 19.42
CA ILE A 18 10.37 15.39 18.49
C ILE A 18 10.02 16.06 17.16
N ASP A 19 11.03 16.42 16.38
CA ASP A 19 10.86 16.52 14.94
C ASP A 19 10.47 15.10 14.51
N GLU A 20 9.18 14.79 14.60
CA GLU A 20 8.63 13.60 13.98
C GLU A 20 8.80 13.83 12.49
N ALA A 21 9.96 13.42 11.95
CA ALA A 21 10.13 13.27 10.52
C ALA A 21 8.88 12.54 10.02
N GLU A 22 8.10 13.19 9.16
CA GLU A 22 6.81 12.64 8.77
C GLU A 22 7.04 11.23 8.22
N ARG A 23 6.40 10.23 8.84
CA ARG A 23 6.52 8.85 8.38
C ARG A 23 6.15 8.80 6.89
N PRO A 24 6.94 8.16 6.02
CA PRO A 24 6.70 8.19 4.57
C PRO A 24 5.37 7.52 4.19
N VAL A 25 4.94 7.76 2.95
CA VAL A 25 3.97 6.91 2.27
C VAL A 25 4.70 5.78 1.56
N LEU A 26 4.32 4.54 1.84
CA LEU A 26 4.78 3.39 1.07
C LEU A 26 3.81 3.14 -0.09
N ILE A 27 4.36 2.85 -1.28
CA ILE A 27 3.56 2.42 -2.42
C ILE A 27 4.09 1.05 -2.88
N LEU A 28 3.34 0.00 -2.55
CA LEU A 28 3.62 -1.37 -2.95
C LEU A 28 3.13 -1.57 -4.39
N LEU A 29 4.05 -1.78 -5.32
CA LEU A 29 3.78 -1.92 -6.75
C LEU A 29 4.14 -3.33 -7.24
N PRO A 30 3.37 -3.92 -8.17
CA PRO A 30 3.72 -5.21 -8.76
C PRO A 30 4.93 -5.10 -9.71
N SER A 31 5.52 -6.26 -10.04
CA SER A 31 6.74 -6.41 -10.85
C SER A 31 6.75 -5.70 -12.22
N GLY A 32 5.58 -5.39 -12.79
CA GLY A 32 5.46 -4.58 -14.01
C GLY A 32 6.01 -3.16 -13.85
N PHE A 33 6.06 -2.64 -12.62
CA PHE A 33 6.59 -1.31 -12.27
C PHE A 33 8.06 -1.33 -11.84
N ARG A 34 8.82 -2.43 -12.05
CA ARG A 34 10.22 -2.53 -11.61
C ARG A 34 11.16 -1.43 -12.11
N LYS A 35 10.79 -0.67 -13.15
CA LYS A 35 11.50 0.53 -13.63
C LYS A 35 10.99 1.86 -13.07
N ILE A 36 10.17 1.85 -12.02
CA ILE A 36 9.62 3.07 -11.41
C ILE A 36 10.72 4.05 -10.96
N GLY A 37 11.87 3.55 -10.49
CA GLY A 37 13.02 4.36 -10.09
C GLY A 37 13.72 5.09 -11.24
N ASP A 38 13.57 4.60 -12.48
CA ASP A 38 14.09 5.29 -13.67
C ASP A 38 13.18 6.47 -14.09
N ILE A 39 11.95 6.50 -13.57
CA ILE A 39 10.90 7.45 -13.95
C ILE A 39 10.71 8.51 -12.87
N TYR A 40 10.77 8.11 -11.60
CA TYR A 40 10.61 8.96 -10.43
C TYR A 40 11.84 8.87 -9.54
N GLN A 41 12.40 10.03 -9.16
CA GLN A 41 13.39 10.08 -8.09
C GLN A 41 12.71 9.73 -6.76
N GLN A 42 13.43 8.98 -5.92
CA GLN A 42 12.96 8.70 -4.56
C GLN A 42 12.87 10.02 -3.77
N SER A 43 11.75 10.19 -3.07
CA SER A 43 11.55 11.26 -2.10
C SER A 43 11.60 10.67 -0.69
N GLN A 44 11.90 11.50 0.32
CA GLN A 44 11.71 11.11 1.72
C GLN A 44 10.23 10.91 2.07
N ASP A 45 9.31 11.53 1.31
CA ASP A 45 7.87 11.46 1.55
C ASP A 45 7.19 10.22 0.97
N VAL A 46 7.76 9.65 -0.10
CA VAL A 46 7.15 8.56 -0.88
C VAL A 46 8.22 7.53 -1.24
N ILE A 47 8.00 6.30 -0.80
CA ILE A 47 8.89 5.17 -1.04
C ILE A 47 8.15 4.13 -1.89
N PHE A 48 8.66 3.90 -3.10
CA PHE A 48 8.20 2.82 -3.97
C PHE A 48 8.82 1.49 -3.56
N LEU A 49 7.99 0.47 -3.36
CA LEU A 49 8.40 -0.88 -3.00
C LEU A 49 7.83 -1.85 -4.04
N VAL A 50 8.69 -2.41 -4.87
CA VAL A 50 8.25 -3.33 -5.94
C VAL A 50 8.30 -4.77 -5.43
N TYR A 51 7.18 -5.49 -5.48
CA TYR A 51 7.11 -6.91 -5.15
C TYR A 51 7.08 -7.78 -6.42
N HIS A 52 7.78 -8.91 -6.39
CA HIS A 52 7.79 -9.87 -7.50
C HIS A 52 6.68 -10.90 -7.36
N GLY A 53 6.31 -11.23 -6.11
CA GLY A 53 5.09 -11.94 -5.75
C GLY A 53 4.54 -11.43 -4.41
N ILE A 54 3.28 -11.75 -4.12
CA ILE A 54 2.61 -11.31 -2.88
C ILE A 54 3.35 -11.78 -1.62
N ALA A 55 4.02 -12.92 -1.68
CA ALA A 55 4.82 -13.44 -0.56
C ALA A 55 5.98 -12.50 -0.17
N ASP A 56 6.48 -11.68 -1.09
CA ASP A 56 7.62 -10.79 -0.84
C ASP A 56 7.24 -9.58 0.01
N ILE A 57 5.94 -9.23 0.07
CA ILE A 57 5.43 -8.04 0.76
C ILE A 57 5.90 -8.01 2.21
N GLY A 58 5.92 -9.15 2.88
CA GLY A 58 6.41 -9.25 4.26
C GLY A 58 7.84 -8.72 4.42
N SER A 59 8.75 -9.14 3.54
CA SER A 59 10.14 -8.67 3.56
C SER A 59 10.27 -7.19 3.21
N LEU A 60 9.44 -6.69 2.28
CA LEU A 60 9.48 -5.30 1.84
C LEU A 60 9.05 -4.34 2.93
N VAL A 61 8.05 -4.70 3.74
CA VAL A 61 7.50 -3.82 4.78
C VAL A 61 8.11 -4.06 6.16
N ASN A 62 8.90 -5.12 6.34
CA ASN A 62 9.50 -5.47 7.62
C ASN A 62 10.37 -4.32 8.17
N GLY A 63 10.18 -3.99 9.46
CA GLY A 63 10.93 -2.93 10.14
C GLY A 63 10.63 -1.51 9.66
N ARG A 64 9.68 -1.30 8.74
CA ARG A 64 9.31 0.02 8.25
C ARG A 64 8.16 0.62 9.05
N THR A 65 8.20 1.93 9.20
CA THR A 65 7.08 2.75 9.71
C THR A 65 6.59 3.66 8.60
N ALA A 66 5.28 3.85 8.50
CA ALA A 66 4.68 4.67 7.44
C ALA A 66 3.43 5.39 7.96
N ARG A 67 3.11 6.56 7.39
CA ARG A 67 1.82 7.21 7.66
C ARG A 67 0.71 6.56 6.84
N ALA A 68 1.04 6.11 5.63
CA ALA A 68 0.15 5.36 4.77
C ALA A 68 0.90 4.31 3.95
N CYS A 69 0.20 3.25 3.55
CA CYS A 69 0.67 2.23 2.64
C CYS A 69 -0.39 2.01 1.56
N VAL A 70 -0.07 2.40 0.33
CA VAL A 70 -0.89 2.10 -0.84
C VAL A 70 -0.44 0.74 -1.39
N PHE A 71 -1.35 -0.23 -1.38
CA PHE A 71 -1.13 -1.54 -1.97
C PHE A 71 -1.83 -1.58 -3.32
N VAL A 72 -1.05 -1.62 -4.41
CA VAL A 72 -1.54 -1.89 -5.76
C VAL A 72 -1.53 -3.39 -5.98
N GLY A 73 -2.68 -3.94 -6.41
CA GLY A 73 -2.84 -5.38 -6.59
C GLY A 73 -1.86 -6.01 -7.60
N PRO A 74 -1.78 -7.35 -7.60
CA PRO A 74 -0.87 -8.10 -8.46
C PRO A 74 -1.22 -7.94 -9.94
N THR A 75 -0.19 -7.97 -10.80
CA THR A 75 -0.36 -8.03 -12.25
C THR A 75 0.29 -9.32 -12.73
N THR A 76 -0.36 -10.46 -12.51
CA THR A 76 0.09 -11.77 -13.02
C THR A 76 -1.02 -12.41 -13.85
N PRO A 77 -0.68 -13.18 -14.89
CA PRO A 77 -1.70 -13.82 -15.73
C PRO A 77 -2.45 -14.92 -14.98
N ASN A 78 -1.76 -15.58 -14.05
CA ASN A 78 -2.27 -16.74 -13.32
C ASN A 78 -3.03 -16.33 -12.07
N GLN A 79 -4.07 -17.09 -11.75
CA GLN A 79 -4.71 -17.04 -10.45
C GLN A 79 -3.71 -17.45 -9.37
N MET A 80 -3.84 -16.85 -8.20
CA MET A 80 -3.00 -17.19 -7.05
C MET A 80 -3.84 -17.96 -6.03
N GLU A 81 -3.19 -18.95 -5.40
CA GLU A 81 -3.80 -19.68 -4.30
C GLU A 81 -4.14 -18.73 -3.15
N GLN A 82 -5.26 -18.98 -2.47
CA GLN A 82 -5.68 -18.19 -1.32
C GLN A 82 -4.61 -18.13 -0.22
N ALA A 83 -3.87 -19.22 -0.01
CA ALA A 83 -2.76 -19.27 0.94
C ALA A 83 -1.66 -18.23 0.62
N SER A 84 -1.44 -17.89 -0.65
CA SER A 84 -0.48 -16.87 -1.06
C SER A 84 -0.95 -15.46 -0.67
N TRP A 85 -2.24 -15.17 -0.83
CA TRP A 85 -2.84 -13.92 -0.37
C TRP A 85 -2.72 -13.75 1.14
N LEU A 86 -3.00 -14.81 1.91
CA LEU A 86 -2.92 -14.78 3.37
C LEU A 86 -1.51 -14.48 3.91
N LYS A 87 -0.44 -14.78 3.14
CA LYS A 87 0.93 -14.40 3.52
C LYS A 87 1.12 -12.88 3.59
N ALA A 88 0.34 -12.10 2.85
CA ALA A 88 0.36 -10.64 2.94
C ALA A 88 -0.55 -10.07 4.06
N CYS A 89 -1.52 -10.82 4.57
CA CYS A 89 -2.41 -10.36 5.66
C CYS A 89 -1.62 -9.92 6.89
N SER A 90 -0.74 -10.79 7.39
CA SER A 90 -0.01 -10.56 8.64
C SER A 90 0.88 -9.30 8.58
N PRO A 91 1.79 -9.15 7.59
CA PRO A 91 2.65 -7.97 7.53
C PRO A 91 1.88 -6.67 7.27
N LEU A 92 0.84 -6.68 6.42
CA LEU A 92 0.01 -5.50 6.19
C LEU A 92 -0.83 -5.14 7.44
N GLY A 93 -1.39 -6.14 8.11
CA GLY A 93 -2.08 -5.95 9.39
C GLY A 93 -1.14 -5.42 10.49
N ALA A 94 0.13 -5.82 10.48
CA ALA A 94 1.12 -5.27 11.41
C ALA A 94 1.35 -3.77 11.18
N LEU A 95 1.47 -3.31 9.93
CA LEU A 95 1.52 -1.88 9.61
C LEU A 95 0.27 -1.13 10.10
N VAL A 96 -0.91 -1.71 9.90
CA VAL A 96 -2.18 -1.12 10.36
C VAL A 96 -2.19 -0.96 11.89
N ARG A 97 -1.75 -1.99 12.62
CA ARG A 97 -1.68 -1.96 14.09
C ARG A 97 -0.67 -0.94 14.63
N THR A 98 0.30 -0.51 13.84
CA THR A 98 1.23 0.59 14.18
C THR A 98 0.76 1.97 13.71
N GLY A 99 -0.51 2.07 13.29
CA GLY A 99 -1.12 3.35 12.92
C GLY A 99 -0.86 3.77 11.47
N THR A 100 -0.57 2.82 10.57
CA THR A 100 -0.45 3.08 9.13
C THR A 100 -1.83 3.00 8.45
N LYS A 101 -2.22 4.02 7.67
CA LYS A 101 -3.40 3.94 6.79
C LYS A 101 -3.11 3.00 5.61
N LEU A 102 -3.73 1.82 5.57
CA LEU A 102 -3.60 0.87 4.47
C LEU A 102 -4.69 1.11 3.43
N ILE A 103 -4.29 1.29 2.17
CA ILE A 103 -5.21 1.61 1.06
C ILE A 103 -5.03 0.59 -0.06
N GLY A 104 -6.09 -0.11 -0.43
CA GLY A 104 -6.09 -1.10 -1.51
C GLY A 104 -6.60 -0.49 -2.81
N VAL A 105 -5.85 -0.63 -3.90
CA VAL A 105 -6.19 -0.08 -5.22
C VAL A 105 -6.01 -1.13 -6.30
N ALA A 106 -6.92 -1.14 -7.28
CA ALA A 106 -6.87 -2.06 -8.41
C ALA A 106 -5.65 -1.76 -9.30
N PRO A 107 -4.89 -2.79 -9.73
CA PRO A 107 -3.77 -2.61 -10.64
C PRO A 107 -4.22 -2.27 -12.07
N PRO A 108 -3.29 -1.84 -12.95
CA PRO A 108 -3.58 -1.73 -14.38
C PRO A 108 -4.21 -3.01 -14.94
N ARG A 109 -5.13 -2.84 -15.89
CA ARG A 109 -5.83 -3.96 -16.55
C ARG A 109 -4.90 -4.67 -17.53
N GLY A 110 -5.19 -5.95 -17.77
CA GLY A 110 -4.69 -6.66 -18.94
C GLY A 110 -4.34 -8.13 -18.77
N GLU A 111 -4.17 -8.55 -17.53
CA GLU A 111 -3.93 -9.94 -17.21
C GLU A 111 -5.24 -10.73 -17.14
N GLU A 112 -5.20 -12.01 -17.50
CA GLU A 112 -6.37 -12.89 -17.52
C GLU A 112 -7.02 -13.03 -16.12
N ALA A 113 -6.20 -13.18 -15.07
CA ALA A 113 -6.68 -13.29 -13.70
C ALA A 113 -7.06 -11.95 -13.04
N TRP A 114 -7.04 -10.82 -13.76
CA TRP A 114 -7.20 -9.48 -13.17
C TRP A 114 -8.48 -9.29 -12.37
N GLU A 115 -9.64 -9.74 -12.87
CA GLU A 115 -10.91 -9.64 -12.15
C GLU A 115 -10.92 -10.47 -10.87
N LYS A 116 -10.37 -11.69 -10.94
CA LYS A 116 -10.23 -12.56 -9.77
C LYS A 116 -9.31 -11.95 -8.72
N HIS A 117 -8.21 -11.34 -9.13
CA HIS A 117 -7.30 -10.66 -8.21
C HIS A 117 -7.92 -9.46 -7.53
N ARG A 118 -8.79 -8.69 -8.21
CA ARG A 118 -9.57 -7.62 -7.56
C ARG A 118 -10.44 -8.17 -6.44
N PHE A 119 -11.16 -9.25 -6.72
CA PHE A 119 -12.02 -9.90 -5.75
C PHE A 119 -11.22 -10.45 -4.55
N ASP A 120 -10.13 -11.16 -4.81
CA ASP A 120 -9.27 -11.73 -3.76
C ASP A 120 -8.64 -10.64 -2.89
N MET A 121 -8.26 -9.52 -3.49
CA MET A 121 -7.73 -8.38 -2.76
C MET A 121 -8.81 -7.70 -1.89
N ALA A 122 -10.04 -7.59 -2.38
CA ALA A 122 -11.15 -7.11 -1.54
C ALA A 122 -11.39 -8.03 -0.34
N GLN A 123 -11.33 -9.35 -0.53
CA GLN A 123 -11.41 -10.33 0.56
C GLN A 123 -10.24 -10.18 1.54
N LEU A 124 -9.01 -10.04 1.04
CA LEU A 124 -7.81 -9.79 1.85
C LEU A 124 -8.01 -8.58 2.77
N PHE A 125 -8.55 -7.49 2.25
CA PHE A 125 -8.80 -6.28 3.03
C PHE A 125 -9.87 -6.48 4.10
N SER A 126 -10.87 -7.34 3.85
CA SER A 126 -11.82 -7.75 4.88
C SER A 126 -11.11 -8.50 6.02
N VAL A 127 -10.26 -9.47 5.68
CA VAL A 127 -9.47 -10.23 6.67
C VAL A 127 -8.54 -9.30 7.47
N ILE A 128 -7.90 -8.32 6.83
CA ILE A 128 -7.04 -7.35 7.53
C ILE A 128 -7.86 -6.48 8.49
N LYS A 129 -9.08 -6.04 8.10
CA LYS A 129 -9.99 -5.32 9.00
C LYS A 129 -10.35 -6.14 10.23
N ASP A 130 -10.68 -7.40 10.04
CA ASP A 130 -11.09 -8.30 11.13
C ASP A 130 -9.92 -8.59 12.08
N THR A 131 -8.74 -8.87 11.53
CA THR A 131 -7.52 -9.15 12.31
C THR A 131 -6.88 -7.91 12.93
N SER A 132 -7.29 -6.71 12.50
CA SER A 132 -6.83 -5.42 13.02
C SER A 132 -8.00 -4.61 13.59
N ALA A 133 -8.93 -5.27 14.27
CA ALA A 133 -10.22 -4.70 14.71
C ALA A 133 -10.11 -3.35 15.44
N ALA A 134 -9.09 -3.16 16.28
CA ALA A 134 -8.83 -1.92 17.02
C ALA A 134 -8.41 -0.74 16.12
N ALA A 135 -7.96 -1.01 14.90
CA ALA A 135 -7.44 -0.06 13.93
C ALA A 135 -8.14 -0.20 12.55
N LYS A 136 -9.32 -0.83 12.50
CA LYS A 136 -10.03 -1.14 11.24
C LYS A 136 -10.36 0.09 10.39
N GLN A 137 -10.52 1.27 11.02
CA GLN A 137 -10.74 2.56 10.35
C GLN A 137 -9.55 2.98 9.48
N LEU A 138 -8.36 2.45 9.73
CA LEU A 138 -7.16 2.72 8.94
C LEU A 138 -7.08 1.84 7.68
N VAL A 139 -8.00 0.88 7.50
CA VAL A 139 -8.03 -0.04 6.36
C VAL A 139 -9.08 0.41 5.35
N VAL A 140 -8.64 0.97 4.24
CA VAL A 140 -9.49 1.50 3.17
C VAL A 140 -9.37 0.59 1.94
N ASN A 141 -10.47 -0.02 1.53
CA ASN A 141 -10.52 -0.76 0.27
C ASN A 141 -11.15 0.16 -0.79
N LYS A 142 -10.36 0.65 -1.75
CA LYS A 142 -10.84 1.42 -2.90
C LYS A 142 -10.98 0.56 -4.16
N ILE A 143 -11.22 -0.75 -4.01
CA ILE A 143 -11.56 -1.64 -5.12
C ILE A 143 -13.07 -1.88 -5.08
N PRO A 144 -13.86 -1.16 -5.88
CA PRO A 144 -15.29 -1.38 -5.95
C PRO A 144 -15.62 -2.72 -6.63
N THR A 145 -16.78 -3.27 -6.28
CA THR A 145 -17.31 -4.50 -6.88
C THR A 145 -17.56 -4.36 -8.37
N VAL A 146 -18.05 -3.19 -8.79
CA VAL A 146 -18.25 -2.81 -10.19
C VAL A 146 -17.18 -1.79 -10.56
N ILE A 147 -16.55 -1.96 -11.72
CA ILE A 147 -15.48 -1.08 -12.17
C ILE A 147 -16.00 0.37 -12.28
N SER A 148 -15.33 1.31 -11.62
CA SER A 148 -15.62 2.75 -11.74
C SER A 148 -14.68 3.41 -12.75
N ALA A 149 -15.20 4.42 -13.46
CA ALA A 149 -14.43 5.25 -14.37
C ALA A 149 -13.31 6.04 -13.65
N GLU A 150 -13.46 6.26 -12.35
CA GLU A 150 -12.52 6.99 -11.50
C GLU A 150 -11.35 6.11 -11.03
N GLU A 151 -11.43 4.79 -11.21
CA GLU A 151 -10.35 3.90 -10.76
C GLU A 151 -9.08 4.10 -11.58
N PRO A 152 -7.89 4.09 -10.95
CA PRO A 152 -6.61 4.24 -11.66
C PRO A 152 -6.39 3.20 -12.76
N CYS A 153 -6.99 2.01 -12.64
CA CYS A 153 -6.92 0.96 -13.67
C CYS A 153 -7.57 1.36 -15.02
N MET A 154 -8.36 2.44 -15.04
CA MET A 154 -8.99 3.00 -16.23
C MET A 154 -8.09 3.99 -16.99
N SER A 155 -7.07 4.54 -16.32
CA SER A 155 -6.11 5.49 -16.93
C SER A 155 -5.19 4.86 -17.98
N VAL A 156 -5.08 3.53 -17.96
CA VAL A 156 -4.19 2.79 -18.87
C VAL A 156 -5.01 1.82 -19.73
N GLY A 157 -4.55 1.64 -20.97
CA GLY A 157 -5.14 0.69 -21.90
C GLY A 157 -5.10 -0.75 -21.38
N LYS A 158 -6.07 -1.56 -21.82
CA LYS A 158 -6.23 -2.96 -21.40
C LYS A 158 -5.00 -3.84 -21.68
N HIS A 159 -4.11 -3.48 -22.61
CA HIS A 159 -2.93 -4.28 -22.96
C HIS A 159 -1.66 -3.43 -22.96
N SER A 160 -1.32 -2.90 -21.78
CA SER A 160 -0.20 -1.95 -21.62
C SER A 160 1.18 -2.61 -21.58
N ARG A 161 1.24 -3.93 -21.71
CA ARG A 161 2.43 -4.77 -21.89
C ARG A 161 2.03 -6.07 -22.59
N ALA A 162 2.96 -6.74 -23.29
CA ALA A 162 2.61 -7.91 -24.09
C ALA A 162 2.41 -9.17 -23.24
N THR A 163 3.14 -9.28 -22.12
CA THR A 163 3.00 -10.40 -21.18
C THR A 163 3.10 -9.96 -19.72
N GLY A 164 2.63 -10.80 -18.80
CA GLY A 164 2.71 -10.54 -17.37
C GLY A 164 4.11 -10.41 -16.78
N GLN A 165 5.15 -10.85 -17.51
CA GLN A 165 6.55 -10.73 -17.11
C GLN A 165 7.20 -9.42 -17.57
N GLU A 166 6.60 -8.75 -18.54
CA GLU A 166 7.13 -7.50 -19.09
C GLU A 166 6.92 -6.31 -18.15
N ILE A 167 7.69 -5.25 -18.41
CA ILE A 167 7.51 -3.95 -17.77
C ILE A 167 6.40 -3.16 -18.45
N TYR A 168 5.75 -2.29 -17.69
CA TYR A 168 5.00 -1.19 -18.30
C TYR A 168 5.96 -0.18 -18.93
N TYR A 169 5.59 0.34 -20.09
CA TYR A 169 6.31 1.44 -20.71
C TYR A 169 6.11 2.74 -19.90
N LYS A 170 7.00 3.71 -20.10
CA LYS A 170 7.06 4.94 -19.28
C LYS A 170 5.76 5.73 -19.24
N GLY A 171 5.03 5.83 -20.36
CA GLY A 171 3.75 6.53 -20.44
C GLY A 171 2.69 5.88 -19.54
N ALA A 172 2.47 4.58 -19.70
CA ALA A 172 1.52 3.83 -18.86
C ALA A 172 1.80 3.95 -17.36
N VAL A 173 3.09 3.92 -16.96
CA VAL A 173 3.46 4.13 -15.55
C VAL A 173 3.06 5.53 -15.09
N LYS A 174 3.36 6.58 -15.87
CA LYS A 174 3.02 7.96 -15.52
C LYS A 174 1.52 8.19 -15.42
N ASP A 175 0.76 7.70 -16.40
CA ASP A 175 -0.69 7.85 -16.45
C ASP A 175 -1.33 7.18 -15.23
N TYR A 176 -0.91 5.94 -14.93
CA TYR A 176 -1.39 5.22 -13.75
C TYR A 176 -1.04 5.91 -12.44
N MET A 177 0.22 6.35 -12.27
CA MET A 177 0.66 6.98 -11.03
C MET A 177 -0.03 8.32 -10.77
N THR A 178 -0.32 9.09 -11.83
CA THR A 178 -1.08 10.34 -11.74
C THR A 178 -2.50 10.06 -11.28
N ALA A 179 -3.20 9.13 -11.94
CA ALA A 179 -4.55 8.73 -11.55
C ALA A 179 -4.59 8.13 -10.14
N LEU A 180 -3.57 7.34 -9.76
CA LEU A 180 -3.45 6.77 -8.42
C LEU A 180 -3.37 7.87 -7.35
N GLN A 181 -2.56 8.90 -7.58
CA GLN A 181 -2.41 10.01 -6.65
C GLN A 181 -3.73 10.76 -6.45
N GLU A 182 -4.41 11.10 -7.54
CA GLU A 182 -5.72 11.78 -7.49
C GLU A 182 -6.77 10.92 -6.78
N TYR A 183 -6.84 9.64 -7.12
CA TYR A 183 -7.83 8.71 -6.58
C TYR A 183 -7.65 8.44 -5.08
N VAL A 184 -6.41 8.42 -4.61
CA VAL A 184 -6.10 8.24 -3.18
C VAL A 184 -6.27 9.54 -2.40
N ALA A 185 -6.06 10.70 -3.02
CA ALA A 185 -6.22 12.02 -2.40
C ALA A 185 -7.68 12.47 -2.27
N ALA A 186 -8.60 11.89 -3.04
CA ALA A 186 -10.02 12.24 -3.04
C ALA A 186 -10.82 11.84 -1.77
N ASP A 187 -10.15 11.40 -0.69
CA ASP A 187 -10.74 10.99 0.61
C ASP A 187 -10.23 11.81 1.80
#